data_AF-A0A2R4TI66-F1
#
_entry.id   AF-A0A2R4TI66-F1
#
_cell.length_a   1.000
_cell.length_b   1.000
_cell.length_c   1.000
_cell.angle_alpha   90.00
_cell.angle_beta   90.00
_cell.angle_gamma   90.00
#
_symmetry.space_group_name_H-M   'P 1'
#
loop_
_entity.id
_entity.type
_entity.pdbx_description
1 polymer ?
#
loop_
_entity_poly.entity_id
_entity_poly.type
_entity_poly.pdbx_seq_one_letter_code
_entity_poly.pdbx_strand_id
1 'polypeptide(L)'
;MNNEYLEDQEFNLEGKKRFYTMPDGTGRLETIERKKGVSRSILDKILNKSNQSLNSITLSNNYVRLSAQDLSLAFENDRCFLESYSKNKTIKSLVPEKEIGLWPRKPIKEKFEYELVKLDQNIQYMQFDSYASNTDKPTYYWPLVIFLDKSGCILEGVSGFKNQKIPATLLQHAALQGVIKIPPKSYYMMMTPLASAVDVPEQELSNQGQIKIAALQ
;
A
#
# COMPACT_ATOMS: atom_id res chain seq x y z
N MET A 1 -26.53 10.36 -36.25
CA MET A 1 -26.43 8.88 -36.33
C MET A 1 -25.21 8.50 -35.50
N ASN A 2 -25.43 7.77 -34.40
CA ASN A 2 -24.46 7.56 -33.33
C ASN A 2 -23.40 6.53 -33.75
N ASN A 3 -22.12 6.93 -33.75
CA ASN A 3 -20.97 6.03 -33.96
C ASN A 3 -20.88 4.92 -32.89
N GLU A 4 -21.45 5.16 -31.71
CA GLU A 4 -21.45 4.22 -30.58
C GLU A 4 -22.34 2.99 -30.83
N TYR A 5 -23.41 3.12 -31.64
CA TYR A 5 -24.29 2.01 -31.99
C TYR A 5 -23.66 1.03 -33.01
N LEU A 6 -22.58 1.45 -33.69
CA LEU A 6 -21.85 0.62 -34.64
C LEU A 6 -20.71 -0.18 -33.98
N GLU A 7 -20.33 0.14 -32.73
CA GLU A 7 -19.36 -0.66 -31.96
C GLU A 7 -20.02 -1.88 -31.30
N ASP A 8 -21.29 -1.80 -30.91
CA ASP A 8 -22.01 -2.92 -30.28
C ASP A 8 -22.38 -4.05 -31.27
N GLN A 9 -22.29 -3.79 -32.57
CA GLN A 9 -22.40 -4.80 -33.62
C GLN A 9 -21.03 -5.26 -34.13
N GLU A 10 -20.07 -5.48 -33.22
CA GLU A 10 -18.89 -6.31 -33.50
C GLU A 10 -19.36 -7.73 -33.83
N PHE A 11 -19.62 -7.94 -35.11
CA PHE A 11 -19.92 -9.22 -35.71
C PHE A 11 -18.70 -10.14 -35.51
N ASN A 12 -18.72 -10.89 -34.41
CA ASN A 12 -17.82 -12.01 -34.14
C ASN A 12 -18.14 -13.13 -35.15
N LEU A 13 -17.61 -13.01 -36.37
CA LEU A 13 -17.35 -14.19 -37.18
C LEU A 13 -16.16 -14.90 -36.53
N GLU A 14 -16.47 -15.98 -35.84
CA GLU A 14 -15.53 -16.85 -35.15
C GLU A 14 -14.25 -17.09 -35.96
N GLY A 15 -13.10 -16.94 -35.29
CA GLY A 15 -11.88 -17.67 -35.63
C GLY A 15 -10.91 -17.08 -36.65
N LYS A 16 -11.16 -15.93 -37.30
CA LYS A 16 -10.19 -15.34 -38.24
C LYS A 16 -9.46 -14.13 -37.66
N LYS A 17 -8.14 -14.29 -37.43
CA LYS A 17 -7.20 -13.22 -37.06
C LYS A 17 -7.22 -12.12 -38.12
N ARG A 18 -7.46 -10.87 -37.70
CA ARG A 18 -7.44 -9.70 -38.59
C ARG A 18 -6.04 -9.11 -38.63
N PHE A 19 -5.40 -9.17 -39.78
CA PHE A 19 -4.18 -8.45 -40.07
C PHE A 19 -4.53 -7.10 -40.69
N TYR A 20 -3.85 -6.03 -40.25
CA TYR A 20 -3.90 -4.75 -40.95
C TYR A 20 -2.59 -4.55 -41.67
N THR A 21 -2.70 -4.20 -42.95
CA THR A 21 -1.55 -3.83 -43.77
C THR A 21 -1.37 -2.33 -43.64
N MET A 22 -0.25 -1.89 -43.05
CA MET A 22 0.09 -0.47 -43.00
C MET A 22 1.30 -0.21 -43.90
N PRO A 23 1.33 0.91 -44.64
CA PRO A 23 2.51 1.28 -45.41
C PRO A 23 3.62 1.69 -44.44
N ASP A 24 4.81 1.10 -44.59
CA ASP A 24 5.97 1.35 -43.72
C ASP A 24 6.74 2.66 -44.03
N GLY A 25 6.17 3.51 -44.88
CA GLY A 25 6.79 4.75 -45.32
C GLY A 25 7.89 4.60 -46.38
N THR A 26 8.22 3.37 -46.82
CA THR A 26 9.18 3.11 -47.91
C THR A 26 8.54 2.50 -49.17
N GLY A 27 7.21 2.33 -49.15
CA GLY A 27 6.44 1.76 -50.27
C GLY A 27 6.32 0.24 -50.22
N ARG A 28 6.75 -0.42 -49.14
CA ARG A 28 6.45 -1.83 -48.87
C ARG A 28 5.35 -1.91 -47.82
N LEU A 29 4.55 -2.98 -47.91
CA LEU A 29 3.40 -3.24 -47.07
C LEU A 29 3.79 -4.31 -46.04
N GLU A 30 3.90 -3.93 -44.76
CA GLU A 30 4.08 -4.89 -43.68
C GLU A 30 2.74 -5.26 -43.04
N THR A 31 2.60 -6.55 -42.73
CA THR A 31 1.39 -7.13 -42.15
C THR A 31 1.66 -7.33 -40.66
N ILE A 32 1.08 -6.49 -39.80
CA ILE A 32 1.30 -6.54 -38.36
C ILE A 32 0.06 -7.17 -37.69
N GLU A 33 0.28 -8.21 -36.88
CA GLU A 33 -0.77 -8.85 -36.08
C GLU A 33 -1.15 -7.94 -34.91
N ARG A 34 -2.44 -7.55 -34.84
CA ARG A 34 -2.94 -6.72 -33.75
C ARG A 34 -2.89 -7.50 -32.45
N LYS A 35 -1.99 -7.13 -31.53
CA LYS A 35 -2.04 -7.63 -30.15
C LYS A 35 -3.27 -7.05 -29.46
N LYS A 36 -4.09 -7.92 -28.87
CA LYS A 36 -5.35 -7.58 -28.18
C LYS A 36 -5.07 -6.49 -27.12
N GLY A 37 -5.70 -5.33 -27.28
CA GLY A 37 -5.80 -4.31 -26.23
C GLY A 37 -6.67 -4.83 -25.08
N VAL A 38 -6.46 -4.26 -23.89
CA VAL A 38 -7.17 -4.63 -22.66
C VAL A 38 -8.68 -4.45 -22.84
N SER A 39 -9.47 -5.46 -22.50
CA SER A 39 -10.93 -5.43 -22.70
C SER A 39 -11.59 -4.36 -21.82
N ARG A 40 -12.61 -3.69 -22.35
CA ARG A 40 -13.44 -2.70 -21.63
C ARG A 40 -14.03 -3.27 -20.34
N SER A 41 -14.33 -4.57 -20.31
CA SER A 41 -14.75 -5.29 -19.10
C SER A 41 -13.71 -5.36 -17.98
N ILE A 42 -12.41 -5.31 -18.29
CA ILE A 42 -11.33 -5.19 -17.30
C ILE A 42 -11.24 -3.74 -16.82
N LEU A 43 -11.39 -2.76 -17.73
CA LEU A 43 -11.44 -1.34 -17.37
C LEU A 43 -12.63 -1.04 -16.44
N ASP A 44 -13.82 -1.58 -16.73
CA ASP A 44 -15.02 -1.40 -15.90
C ASP A 44 -14.86 -2.06 -14.53
N LYS A 45 -14.16 -3.20 -14.41
CA LYS A 45 -13.81 -3.77 -13.10
C LYS A 45 -12.83 -2.92 -12.30
N ILE A 46 -11.94 -2.19 -12.97
CA ILE A 46 -11.01 -1.26 -12.33
C ILE A 46 -11.75 0.02 -11.90
N LEU A 47 -12.63 0.55 -12.76
CA LEU A 47 -13.41 1.76 -12.51
C LEU A 47 -14.49 1.55 -11.44
N ASN A 48 -15.16 0.39 -11.40
CA ASN A 48 -16.22 0.09 -10.42
C ASN A 48 -15.71 -0.29 -9.01
N LYS A 49 -14.40 -0.18 -8.75
CA LYS A 49 -13.83 -0.40 -7.42
C LYS A 49 -14.00 0.80 -6.47
N SER A 50 -14.76 1.83 -6.86
CA SER A 50 -15.04 3.03 -6.06
C SER A 50 -16.17 2.88 -5.04
N ASN A 51 -16.88 1.74 -4.99
CA ASN A 51 -17.85 1.48 -3.93
C ASN A 51 -17.21 0.65 -2.83
N GLN A 52 -16.26 1.26 -2.10
CA GLN A 52 -15.85 0.70 -0.81
C GLN A 52 -17.04 0.85 0.14
N SER A 53 -17.57 -0.31 0.55
CA SER A 53 -18.58 -0.46 1.59
C SER A 53 -18.24 0.40 2.80
N LEU A 54 -19.23 1.15 3.30
CA LEU A 54 -19.27 1.76 4.63
C LEU A 54 -19.19 0.66 5.71
N ASN A 55 -18.06 -0.01 5.82
CA ASN A 55 -17.74 -0.82 6.97
C ASN A 55 -17.38 0.18 8.08
N SER A 56 -18.09 0.12 9.20
CA SER A 56 -17.76 0.94 10.37
C SER A 56 -16.28 0.79 10.70
N ILE A 57 -15.54 1.91 10.72
CA ILE A 57 -14.12 1.91 11.05
C ILE A 57 -13.95 1.37 12.47
N THR A 58 -13.40 0.16 12.60
CA THR A 58 -13.16 -0.50 13.88
C THR A 58 -11.68 -0.78 14.10
N LEU A 59 -11.20 -0.49 15.30
CA LEU A 59 -9.86 -0.89 15.72
C LEU A 59 -9.80 -2.39 15.98
N SER A 60 -8.60 -2.95 15.93
CA SER A 60 -8.35 -4.36 16.25
C SER A 60 -8.67 -4.68 17.71
N ASN A 61 -9.10 -5.90 17.99
CA ASN A 61 -9.27 -6.40 19.36
C ASN A 61 -7.93 -6.48 20.12
N ASN A 62 -6.82 -6.60 19.40
CA ASN A 62 -5.47 -6.68 19.95
C ASN A 62 -4.74 -5.32 19.90
N TYR A 63 -5.46 -4.21 19.71
CA TYR A 63 -4.86 -2.90 19.51
C TYR A 63 -4.13 -2.42 20.77
N VAL A 64 -2.80 -2.26 20.67
CA VAL A 64 -1.96 -1.82 21.79
C VAL A 64 -1.36 -0.45 21.48
N ARG A 65 -1.49 0.47 22.44
CA ARG A 65 -0.78 1.75 22.44
C ARG A 65 0.44 1.67 23.35
N LEU A 66 1.55 2.20 22.88
CA LEU A 66 2.85 2.21 23.56
C LEU A 66 3.21 3.65 23.92
N SER A 67 3.62 3.88 25.16
CA SER A 67 4.00 5.21 25.62
C SER A 67 5.33 5.68 24.99
N ALA A 68 5.55 6.99 24.93
CA ALA A 68 6.85 7.53 24.52
C ALA A 68 8.01 7.02 25.39
N GLN A 69 7.76 6.77 26.68
CA GLN A 69 8.76 6.25 27.61
C GLN A 69 9.18 4.83 27.21
N ASP A 70 8.22 3.93 26.99
CA ASP A 70 8.49 2.54 26.60
C ASP A 70 9.23 2.48 25.27
N LEU A 71 8.83 3.31 24.30
CA LEU A 71 9.50 3.39 23.00
C LEU A 71 10.92 3.94 23.12
N SER A 72 11.15 4.95 23.96
CA SER A 72 12.51 5.51 24.11
C SER A 72 13.52 4.47 24.61
N LEU A 73 13.08 3.55 25.48
CA LEU A 73 13.93 2.43 25.91
C LEU A 73 14.23 1.46 24.77
N ALA A 74 13.27 1.22 23.87
CA ALA A 74 13.44 0.36 22.70
C ALA A 74 14.40 0.95 21.65
N PHE A 75 14.54 2.27 21.57
CA PHE A 75 15.40 2.97 20.61
C PHE A 75 16.69 3.53 21.23
N GLU A 76 17.30 2.84 22.20
CA GLU A 76 18.58 3.27 22.82
C GLU A 76 18.53 4.72 23.41
N ASN A 77 17.36 5.22 23.81
CA ASN A 77 17.04 6.60 24.23
C ASN A 77 16.98 7.65 23.11
N ASP A 78 17.07 7.26 21.84
CA ASP A 78 16.75 8.16 20.74
C ASP A 78 15.26 8.49 20.75
N ARG A 79 14.96 9.78 20.64
CA ARG A 79 13.59 10.31 20.72
C ARG A 79 13.13 11.02 19.48
N CYS A 80 14.02 11.44 18.59
CA CYS A 80 13.68 12.25 17.42
C CYS A 80 14.40 11.73 16.16
N PHE A 81 13.65 11.55 15.07
CA PHE A 81 14.12 10.79 13.88
C PHE A 81 14.08 11.59 12.58
N LEU A 82 13.52 12.79 12.59
CA LEU A 82 13.28 13.57 11.37
C LEU A 82 14.57 14.05 10.70
N GLU A 83 15.53 14.55 11.48
CA GLU A 83 16.77 15.13 10.92
C GLU A 83 17.67 14.07 10.27
N SER A 84 17.78 12.88 10.88
CA SER A 84 18.60 11.79 10.34
C SER A 84 18.01 11.22 9.07
N TYR A 85 16.68 11.01 9.02
CA TYR A 85 15.99 10.51 7.84
C TYR A 85 16.04 11.50 6.65
N SER A 86 15.78 12.78 6.90
CA SER A 86 15.66 13.81 5.85
C SER A 86 16.97 14.06 5.09
N LYS A 87 18.12 13.64 5.62
CA LYS A 87 19.41 13.71 4.95
C LYS A 87 19.55 12.69 3.81
N ASN A 88 18.86 11.55 3.91
CA ASN A 88 19.09 10.39 3.06
C ASN A 88 17.87 9.98 2.22
N LYS A 89 16.65 10.29 2.68
CA LYS A 89 15.40 9.83 2.06
C LYS A 89 14.38 10.98 1.94
N THR A 90 13.52 10.89 0.92
CA THR A 90 12.41 11.82 0.72
C THR A 90 11.17 11.35 1.49
N ILE A 91 10.52 12.25 2.22
CA ILE A 91 9.35 11.93 3.04
C ILE A 91 8.08 12.02 2.19
N LYS A 92 7.34 10.91 2.07
CA LYS A 92 6.02 10.91 1.41
C LYS A 92 4.97 11.53 2.34
N SER A 93 3.97 12.19 1.76
CA SER A 93 2.86 12.77 2.51
C SER A 93 1.58 11.97 2.29
N LEU A 94 0.93 11.58 3.38
CA LEU A 94 -0.42 11.02 3.38
C LEU A 94 -1.41 12.17 3.53
N VAL A 95 -2.29 12.33 2.55
CA VAL A 95 -3.35 13.35 2.50
C VAL A 95 -4.70 12.65 2.34
N PRO A 96 -5.83 13.31 2.67
CA PRO A 96 -7.15 12.73 2.47
C PRO A 96 -7.35 12.23 1.04
N GLU A 97 -8.11 11.14 0.88
CA GLU A 97 -8.46 10.53 -0.43
C GLU A 97 -7.28 10.01 -1.25
N LYS A 98 -6.07 10.03 -0.68
CA LYS A 98 -4.86 9.53 -1.35
C LYS A 98 -4.33 8.28 -0.68
N GLU A 99 -3.90 7.35 -1.51
CA GLU A 99 -3.13 6.18 -1.09
C GLU A 99 -1.64 6.40 -1.37
N ILE A 100 -0.79 5.90 -0.48
CA ILE A 100 0.66 5.86 -0.68
C ILE A 100 1.16 4.42 -0.63
N GLY A 101 2.00 4.05 -1.59
CA GLY A 101 2.75 2.79 -1.57
C GLY A 101 4.16 3.01 -1.02
N LEU A 102 4.61 2.12 -0.15
CA LEU A 102 5.95 2.09 0.41
C LEU A 102 6.57 0.71 0.20
N TRP A 103 7.88 0.70 -0.03
CA TRP A 103 8.67 -0.52 -0.23
C TRP A 103 9.84 -0.55 0.75
N PRO A 104 9.59 -0.84 2.04
CA PRO A 104 10.65 -1.03 3.02
C PRO A 104 11.65 -2.07 2.55
N ARG A 105 12.94 -1.80 2.73
CA ARG A 105 14.04 -2.67 2.32
C ARG A 105 14.79 -3.16 3.54
N LYS A 106 15.60 -4.19 3.34
CA LYS A 106 16.50 -4.70 4.38
C LYS A 106 17.65 -3.71 4.58
N PRO A 107 17.99 -3.35 5.84
CA PRO A 107 19.13 -2.48 6.14
C PRO A 107 20.43 -3.07 5.60
N ILE A 108 21.19 -2.24 4.87
CA ILE A 108 22.52 -2.59 4.35
C ILE A 108 23.62 -2.18 5.34
N LYS A 109 23.46 -1.03 6.01
CA LYS A 109 24.47 -0.42 6.90
C LYS A 109 23.93 0.12 8.22
N GLU A 110 22.66 0.53 8.26
CA GLU A 110 22.06 1.17 9.43
C GLU A 110 21.72 0.16 10.53
N LYS A 111 21.80 0.59 11.80
CA LYS A 111 21.44 -0.24 12.97
C LYS A 111 19.98 -0.72 12.89
N PHE A 112 19.08 0.14 12.41
CA PHE A 112 17.69 -0.19 12.12
C PHE A 112 17.16 0.71 11.00
N GLU A 113 16.41 0.14 10.06
CA GLU A 113 15.82 0.88 8.94
C GLU A 113 14.35 1.18 9.23
N TYR A 114 13.94 2.42 9.00
CA TYR A 114 12.57 2.87 9.18
C TYR A 114 12.12 3.72 8.00
N GLU A 115 10.80 3.85 7.83
CA GLU A 115 10.18 4.73 6.84
C GLU A 115 9.41 5.85 7.53
N LEU A 116 9.58 7.09 7.06
CA LEU A 116 8.82 8.26 7.54
C LEU A 116 7.75 8.68 6.53
N VAL A 117 6.56 8.96 7.07
CA VAL A 117 5.42 9.51 6.33
C VAL A 117 4.97 10.77 7.05
N LYS A 118 4.80 11.86 6.30
CA LYS A 118 4.16 13.09 6.81
C LYS A 118 2.64 12.93 6.78
N LEU A 119 1.97 13.35 7.84
CA LEU A 119 0.53 13.22 8.01
C LEU A 119 -0.18 14.56 7.83
N ASP A 120 -1.23 14.58 7.01
CA ASP A 120 -2.20 15.66 7.01
C ASP A 120 -3.03 15.65 8.32
N GLN A 121 -3.29 16.83 8.88
CA GLN A 121 -3.94 16.96 10.18
C GLN A 121 -5.45 16.68 10.12
N ASN A 122 -6.04 16.58 8.92
CA ASN A 122 -7.46 16.29 8.73
C ASN A 122 -7.78 14.79 8.69
N ILE A 123 -6.77 13.93 8.83
CA ILE A 123 -6.93 12.47 8.80
C ILE A 123 -7.07 11.96 10.24
N GLN A 124 -8.12 11.19 10.50
CA GLN A 124 -8.35 10.60 11.84
C GLN A 124 -7.94 9.13 11.88
N TYR A 125 -8.15 8.42 10.77
CA TYR A 125 -7.92 6.98 10.67
C TYR A 125 -7.13 6.68 9.40
N MET A 126 -6.39 5.59 9.43
CA MET A 126 -5.66 5.10 8.26
C MET A 126 -5.69 3.59 8.20
N GLN A 127 -5.75 3.07 6.98
CA GLN A 127 -5.68 1.65 6.68
C GLN A 127 -4.29 1.30 6.18
N PHE A 128 -3.78 0.16 6.65
CA PHE A 128 -2.56 -0.48 6.17
C PHE A 128 -2.95 -1.76 5.46
N ASP A 129 -2.45 -1.93 4.24
CA ASP A 129 -2.49 -3.19 3.49
C ASP A 129 -1.05 -3.64 3.25
N SER A 130 -0.60 -4.65 4.00
CA SER A 130 0.72 -5.28 3.81
C SER A 130 0.59 -6.50 2.93
N TYR A 131 1.24 -6.50 1.78
CA TYR A 131 1.11 -7.58 0.79
C TYR A 131 2.13 -8.69 1.05
N ALA A 132 1.71 -9.93 0.83
CA ALA A 132 2.56 -11.10 0.91
C ALA A 132 3.67 -11.02 -0.15
N SER A 133 4.89 -11.41 0.23
CA SER A 133 6.05 -11.45 -0.66
C SER A 133 5.95 -12.52 -1.75
N ASN A 134 5.22 -13.61 -1.50
CA ASN A 134 5.01 -14.72 -2.41
C ASN A 134 3.75 -15.52 -2.02
N THR A 135 3.36 -16.50 -2.84
CA THR A 135 2.12 -17.28 -2.66
C THR A 135 2.34 -18.57 -1.84
N ASP A 136 3.48 -19.24 -1.98
CA ASP A 136 3.71 -20.56 -1.38
C ASP A 136 4.05 -20.51 0.12
N LYS A 137 4.87 -19.53 0.51
CA LYS A 137 5.30 -19.22 1.88
C LYS A 137 5.20 -17.71 2.11
N PRO A 138 3.98 -17.19 2.27
CA PRO A 138 3.76 -15.75 2.32
C PRO A 138 4.42 -15.16 3.57
N THR A 139 5.32 -14.20 3.37
CA THR A 139 5.87 -13.36 4.44
C THR A 139 5.39 -11.93 4.27
N TYR A 140 5.21 -11.21 5.38
CA TYR A 140 4.59 -9.88 5.38
C TYR A 140 5.47 -8.86 6.10
N TYR A 141 5.51 -7.63 5.58
CA TYR A 141 6.07 -6.50 6.33
C TYR A 141 4.99 -5.95 7.27
N TRP A 142 5.06 -6.27 8.55
CA TRP A 142 4.12 -5.75 9.55
C TRP A 142 4.86 -4.82 10.51
N PRO A 143 4.61 -3.50 10.46
CA PRO A 143 5.42 -2.55 11.20
C PRO A 143 4.92 -2.33 12.64
N LEU A 144 5.85 -1.94 13.51
CA LEU A 144 5.54 -1.09 14.65
C LEU A 144 5.41 0.34 14.13
N VAL A 145 4.26 0.96 14.39
CA VAL A 145 3.93 2.31 13.93
C VAL A 145 4.15 3.28 15.08
N ILE A 146 4.92 4.33 14.86
CA ILE A 146 5.26 5.32 15.89
C ILE A 146 4.90 6.70 15.38
N PHE A 147 4.12 7.43 16.17
CA PHE A 147 3.70 8.79 15.84
C PHE A 147 4.69 9.79 16.40
N LEU A 148 5.01 10.78 15.58
CA LEU A 148 5.95 11.83 15.89
C LEU A 148 5.28 13.19 15.82
N ASP A 149 5.72 14.11 16.67
CA ASP A 149 5.32 15.50 16.65
C ASP A 149 5.96 16.30 15.49
N LYS A 150 5.72 17.61 15.46
CA LYS A 150 6.25 18.50 14.41
C LYS A 150 7.78 18.56 14.36
N SER A 151 8.45 18.39 15.51
CA SER A 151 9.91 18.28 15.62
C SER A 151 10.43 16.89 15.22
N GLY A 152 9.55 15.93 14.96
CA GLY A 152 9.94 14.57 14.62
C GLY A 152 10.26 13.70 15.84
N CYS A 153 9.74 14.06 17.01
CA CYS A 153 9.97 13.36 18.27
C CYS A 153 8.79 12.47 18.68
N ILE A 154 9.07 11.34 19.35
CA ILE A 154 8.07 10.32 19.72
C ILE A 154 6.94 10.90 20.58
N LEU A 155 5.70 10.63 20.16
CA LEU A 155 4.48 10.86 20.95
C LEU A 155 3.96 9.56 21.57
N GLU A 156 3.63 8.60 20.72
CA GLU A 156 3.19 7.26 21.12
C GLU A 156 3.37 6.28 19.96
N GLY A 157 3.23 4.99 20.23
CA GLY A 157 3.32 3.93 19.24
C GLY A 157 2.08 3.05 19.24
N VAL A 158 1.88 2.34 18.14
CA VAL A 158 0.76 1.43 17.92
C VAL A 158 1.30 0.11 17.38
N SER A 159 0.85 -0.97 17.99
CA SER A 159 1.05 -2.35 17.57
C SER A 159 -0.26 -3.13 17.69
N GLY A 160 -0.30 -4.37 17.21
CA GLY A 160 -1.47 -5.22 17.39
C GLY A 160 -2.69 -4.83 16.55
N PHE A 161 -2.50 -4.00 15.51
CA PHE A 161 -3.58 -3.34 14.77
C PHE A 161 -4.14 -4.13 13.58
N LYS A 162 -3.76 -5.40 13.38
CA LYS A 162 -4.34 -6.24 12.32
C LYS A 162 -5.82 -6.49 12.59
N ASN A 163 -6.67 -6.13 11.63
CA ASN A 163 -8.10 -6.44 11.66
C ASN A 163 -8.41 -7.75 10.92
N GLN A 164 -7.82 -7.96 9.74
CA GLN A 164 -8.16 -9.12 8.91
C GLN A 164 -7.03 -9.53 7.97
N LYS A 165 -7.14 -10.75 7.43
CA LYS A 165 -6.29 -11.26 6.35
C LYS A 165 -7.12 -11.34 5.08
N ILE A 166 -6.67 -10.69 4.03
CA ILE A 166 -7.25 -10.71 2.70
C ILE A 166 -6.62 -11.89 1.94
N PRO A 167 -7.41 -12.86 1.44
CA PRO A 167 -6.88 -13.98 0.68
C PRO A 167 -6.34 -13.51 -0.68
N ALA A 168 -5.41 -14.27 -1.24
CA ALA A 168 -4.90 -14.03 -2.59
C ALA A 168 -6.02 -14.21 -3.63
N THR A 169 -5.93 -13.45 -4.72
CA THR A 169 -6.76 -13.61 -5.92
C THR A 169 -5.86 -13.82 -7.13
N LEU A 170 -6.45 -14.07 -8.31
CA LEU A 170 -5.69 -14.19 -9.56
C LEU A 170 -4.82 -12.97 -9.87
N LEU A 171 -5.21 -11.78 -9.41
CA LEU A 171 -4.57 -10.51 -9.74
C LEU A 171 -3.78 -9.89 -8.58
N GLN A 172 -3.92 -10.41 -7.36
CA GLN A 172 -3.37 -9.79 -6.16
C GLN A 172 -2.91 -10.85 -5.17
N HIS A 173 -1.71 -10.66 -4.62
CA HIS A 173 -1.23 -11.45 -3.48
C HIS A 173 -2.12 -11.26 -2.25
N ALA A 174 -2.07 -12.22 -1.33
CA ALA A 174 -2.72 -12.10 -0.03
C ALA A 174 -2.17 -10.86 0.71
N ALA A 175 -2.98 -10.29 1.60
CA ALA A 175 -2.57 -9.14 2.39
C ALA A 175 -3.02 -9.24 3.85
N LEU A 176 -2.25 -8.64 4.75
CA LEU A 176 -2.69 -8.31 6.08
C LEU A 176 -3.25 -6.88 6.07
N GLN A 177 -4.45 -6.71 6.61
CA GLN A 177 -5.10 -5.42 6.70
C GLN A 177 -5.29 -5.01 8.16
N GLY A 178 -5.02 -3.74 8.45
CA GLY A 178 -5.19 -3.17 9.77
C GLY A 178 -5.53 -1.69 9.72
N VAL A 179 -6.23 -1.22 10.75
CA VAL A 179 -6.69 0.17 10.90
C VAL A 179 -6.07 0.77 12.15
N ILE A 180 -5.53 1.98 11.98
CA ILE A 180 -4.93 2.76 13.06
C ILE A 180 -5.65 4.08 13.19
N LYS A 181 -5.92 4.47 14.45
CA LYS A 181 -6.36 5.83 14.78
C LYS A 181 -5.14 6.71 14.99
N ILE A 182 -5.10 7.87 14.33
CA ILE A 182 -4.01 8.83 14.44
C ILE A 182 -4.15 9.60 15.78
N PRO A 183 -3.12 9.60 16.63
CA PRO A 183 -3.10 10.39 17.85
C PRO A 183 -3.18 11.90 17.56
N PRO A 184 -3.82 12.68 18.44
CA PRO A 184 -3.77 14.14 18.36
C PRO A 184 -2.32 14.65 18.33
N LYS A 185 -2.07 15.72 17.56
CA LYS A 185 -0.76 16.38 17.42
C LYS A 185 0.30 15.58 16.67
N SER A 186 -0.06 14.46 16.03
CA SER A 186 0.85 13.71 15.17
C SER A 186 1.10 14.45 13.86
N TYR A 187 2.35 14.70 13.52
CA TYR A 187 2.76 15.33 12.24
C TYR A 187 3.47 14.36 11.31
N TYR A 188 4.19 13.38 11.87
CA TYR A 188 4.81 12.32 11.12
C TYR A 188 4.47 10.97 11.73
N MET A 189 4.64 9.94 10.92
CA MET A 189 4.56 8.56 11.31
C MET A 189 5.83 7.85 10.86
N MET A 190 6.44 7.13 11.79
CA MET A 190 7.56 6.24 11.58
C MET A 190 7.08 4.79 11.58
N MET A 191 7.57 4.00 10.63
CA MET A 191 7.37 2.55 10.60
C MET A 191 8.70 1.84 10.69
N THR A 192 8.80 0.91 11.62
CA THR A 192 9.94 0.01 11.75
C THR A 192 9.45 -1.44 11.69
N PRO A 193 10.16 -2.34 11.01
CA PRO A 193 9.74 -3.74 10.94
C PRO A 193 9.76 -4.41 12.32
N LEU A 194 8.73 -5.21 12.59
CA LEU A 194 8.72 -6.11 13.75
C LEU A 194 9.33 -7.46 13.41
N ALA A 195 10.12 -8.00 14.33
CA ALA A 195 10.58 -9.40 14.24
C ALA A 195 9.43 -10.39 14.53
N SER A 196 8.49 -9.99 15.39
CA SER A 196 7.28 -10.74 15.70
C SER A 196 6.17 -9.79 16.17
N ALA A 197 4.91 -10.18 16.02
CA ALA A 197 3.76 -9.40 16.44
C ALA A 197 2.66 -10.29 17.03
N VAL A 198 2.06 -9.85 18.13
CA VAL A 198 1.07 -10.62 18.90
C VAL A 198 -0.22 -10.88 18.10
N ASP A 199 -0.56 -9.97 17.19
CA ASP A 199 -1.73 -10.07 16.29
C ASP A 199 -1.48 -10.91 15.03
N VAL A 200 -0.21 -11.29 14.78
CA VAL A 200 0.19 -12.09 13.63
C VAL A 200 1.06 -13.30 14.04
N PRO A 201 0.67 -14.11 15.04
CA PRO A 201 1.55 -15.16 15.58
C PRO A 201 1.78 -16.32 14.59
N GLU A 202 0.87 -16.50 13.63
CA GLU A 202 0.91 -17.61 12.65
C GLU A 202 1.64 -17.26 11.35
N GLN A 203 2.15 -16.03 11.19
CA GLN A 203 2.81 -15.61 9.95
C GLN A 203 4.25 -15.19 10.22
N GLU A 204 5.14 -15.53 9.29
CA GLU A 204 6.52 -15.06 9.31
C GLU A 204 6.56 -13.59 8.86
N LEU A 205 7.14 -12.73 9.70
CA LEU A 205 7.32 -11.33 9.39
C LEU A 205 8.65 -11.10 8.66
N SER A 206 8.63 -10.17 7.72
CA SER A 206 9.80 -9.74 6.96
C SER A 206 10.15 -8.30 7.29
N ASN A 207 11.44 -8.00 7.29
CA ASN A 207 11.93 -6.63 7.43
C ASN A 207 11.87 -5.81 6.13
N GLN A 208 11.38 -6.41 5.06
CA GLN A 208 11.18 -5.79 3.77
C GLN A 208 9.83 -6.21 3.18
N GLY A 209 9.28 -5.43 2.27
CA GLY A 209 8.03 -5.80 1.61
C GLY A 209 7.38 -4.65 0.87
N GLN A 210 6.09 -4.81 0.60
CA GLN A 210 5.26 -3.75 0.03
C GLN A 210 4.08 -3.50 0.95
N ILE A 211 3.91 -2.24 1.34
CA ILE A 211 2.80 -1.80 2.17
C ILE A 211 2.12 -0.60 1.53
N LYS A 212 0.79 -0.60 1.54
CA LYS A 212 -0.04 0.50 1.09
C LYS A 212 -0.74 1.11 2.28
N ILE A 213 -0.78 2.44 2.31
CA ILE A 213 -1.43 3.20 3.37
C ILE A 213 -2.47 4.11 2.73
N ALA A 214 -3.70 4.07 3.24
CA ALA A 214 -4.79 4.90 2.79
C ALA A 214 -5.37 5.70 3.96
N ALA A 215 -5.67 6.98 3.73
CA ALA A 215 -6.42 7.80 4.69
C ALA A 215 -7.89 7.36 4.68
N LEU A 216 -8.48 7.17 5.87
CA LEU A 216 -9.90 6.89 6.05
C LEU A 216 -10.59 8.15 6.60
N GLN A 217 -11.80 8.41 6.12
CA GLN A 217 -12.68 9.52 6.55
C GLN A 217 -13.80 9.01 7.46
#